data_AF-A0A7J3SBM7-F1
#
_entry.id   AF-A0A7J3SBM7-F1
#
_cell.length_a   1.000
_cell.length_b   1.000
_cell.length_c   1.000
_cell.angle_alpha   90.00
_cell.angle_beta   90.00
_cell.angle_gamma   90.00
#
_symmetry.space_group_name_H-M   'P 1'
#
loop_
_entity.id
_entity.type
_entity.pdbx_description
1 polymer ?
#
loop_
_entity_poly.entity_id
_entity_poly.type
_entity_poly.pdbx_seq_one_letter_code
_entity_poly.pdbx_strand_id
1 'polypeptide(L)'
;MMVHIAGMRDLSLIDYPRHPCIVIWFQGCNFRCQYCYNYELWERKAENMIKIEELIRRLEEASRWVEACKITGGEPTLQPEALEIIGEKCR
;
A
#
# COMPACT_ATOMS: atom_id res chain seq x y z
N MET A 1 -9.53 8.92 -7.93
CA MET A 1 -8.71 10.02 -7.34
C MET A 1 -7.22 9.69 -7.44
N MET A 2 -6.32 10.65 -7.25
CA MET A 2 -4.87 10.36 -7.26
C MET A 2 -4.38 9.95 -5.86
N VAL A 3 -3.47 8.98 -5.80
CA VAL A 3 -2.86 8.45 -4.57
C VAL A 3 -1.37 8.18 -4.80
N HIS A 4 -0.54 8.43 -3.80
CA HIS A 4 0.90 8.12 -3.85
C HIS A 4 1.18 6.74 -3.30
N ILE A 5 1.54 5.81 -4.18
CA ILE A 5 1.88 4.43 -3.87
C ILE A 5 3.30 4.17 -4.37
N ALA A 6 4.21 3.81 -3.46
CA ALA A 6 5.60 3.53 -3.80
C ALA A 6 5.80 2.15 -4.42
N GLY A 7 4.87 1.22 -4.19
CA GLY A 7 4.93 -0.10 -4.79
C GLY A 7 3.85 -1.02 -4.28
N MET A 8 3.74 -2.16 -4.95
CA MET A 8 2.84 -3.25 -4.56
C MET A 8 3.50 -4.59 -4.87
N ARG A 9 3.24 -5.57 -4.01
CA ARG A 9 3.62 -6.96 -4.22
C ARG A 9 2.35 -7.80 -4.21
N ASP A 10 2.00 -8.35 -5.37
CA ASP A 10 0.72 -9.03 -5.60
C ASP A 10 0.55 -10.29 -4.73
N LEU A 11 1.66 -10.95 -4.37
CA LEU A 11 1.68 -12.12 -3.49
C LEU A 11 2.89 -12.09 -2.54
N SER A 12 2.62 -12.19 -1.25
CA SER A 12 3.59 -12.44 -0.19
C SER A 12 3.09 -13.51 0.77
N LEU A 13 3.98 -14.40 1.20
CA LEU A 13 3.69 -15.49 2.12
C LEU A 13 4.19 -15.24 3.54
N ILE A 14 4.87 -14.10 3.77
CA ILE A 14 5.56 -13.80 5.04
C ILE A 14 5.05 -12.52 5.72
N ASP A 15 4.31 -11.71 4.99
CA ASP A 15 3.97 -10.34 5.41
C ASP A 15 2.70 -10.26 6.25
N TYR A 16 1.84 -11.28 6.18
CA TYR A 16 0.61 -11.38 6.95
C TYR A 16 0.55 -12.74 7.67
N PRO A 17 0.19 -12.80 8.97
CA PRO A 17 0.21 -14.06 9.71
C PRO A 17 -0.71 -15.11 9.07
N ARG A 18 -0.13 -16.26 8.72
CA ARG A 18 -0.84 -17.48 8.28
C ARG A 18 -1.61 -17.39 6.95
N HIS A 19 -1.58 -16.24 6.27
CA HIS A 19 -2.35 -16.02 5.05
C HIS A 19 -1.47 -15.44 3.93
N PRO A 20 -1.56 -15.95 2.69
CA PRO A 20 -0.98 -15.25 1.54
C PRO A 20 -1.65 -13.88 1.42
N CYS A 21 -0.85 -12.85 1.20
CA CYS A 21 -1.34 -11.48 1.17
C CYS A 21 -0.79 -10.66 0.00
N ILE A 22 -1.55 -9.65 -0.41
CA ILE A 22 -1.01 -8.54 -1.18
C ILE A 22 -0.40 -7.52 -0.23
N VAL A 23 0.74 -6.92 -0.60
CA VAL A 23 1.37 -5.84 0.16
C VAL A 23 1.32 -4.55 -0.64
N ILE A 24 0.87 -3.47 -0.02
CA ILE A 24 0.74 -2.14 -0.61
C ILE A 24 1.60 -1.18 0.20
N TRP A 25 2.59 -0.54 -0.43
CA TRP A 25 3.42 0.49 0.19
C TRP A 25 2.95 1.88 -0.23
N PHE A 26 2.34 2.61 0.70
CA PHE A 26 2.03 4.03 0.55
C PHE A 26 3.31 4.86 0.58
N GLN A 27 3.33 5.96 -0.18
CA GLN A 27 4.42 6.91 -0.14
C GLN A 27 4.05 8.19 0.62
N GLY A 28 5.03 8.75 1.33
CA GLY A 28 4.89 9.85 2.26
C GLY A 28 4.87 9.34 3.70
N CYS A 29 5.70 9.91 4.56
CA CYS A 29 5.71 9.67 5.99
C CYS A 29 5.97 11.00 6.70
N ASN A 30 5.31 11.28 7.82
CA ASN A 30 5.55 12.47 8.64
C ASN A 30 6.60 12.21 9.74
N PHE A 31 7.17 11.00 9.79
CA PHE A 31 8.23 10.62 10.72
C PHE A 31 9.57 10.55 9.97
N ARG A 32 10.67 10.75 10.69
CA ARG A 32 12.05 10.67 10.19
C ARG A 32 12.89 9.77 11.08
N CYS A 33 12.41 8.55 11.31
CA CYS A 33 13.06 7.58 12.21
C CYS A 33 14.49 7.29 11.71
N GLN A 34 15.48 7.40 12.59
CA GLN A 34 16.90 7.22 12.22
C GLN A 34 17.23 5.79 11.73
N TYR A 35 16.39 4.81 12.08
CA TYR A 35 16.52 3.41 11.71
C TYR A 35 15.49 2.98 10.65
N CYS A 36 14.87 3.92 9.93
CA CYS A 36 13.85 3.60 8.94
C CYS A 36 14.47 2.81 7.77
N TYR A 37 14.09 1.55 7.62
CA TYR A 37 14.50 0.73 6.47
C TYR A 37 13.94 1.28 5.14
N ASN A 38 12.79 1.96 5.19
CA ASN A 38 12.06 2.48 4.03
C ASN A 38 12.15 4.01 3.94
N TYR A 39 13.32 4.61 4.25
CA TYR A 39 13.48 6.07 4.26
C TYR A 39 13.18 6.74 2.91
N GLU A 40 13.30 6.00 1.80
CA GLU A 40 12.93 6.47 0.46
C GLU A 40 11.43 6.76 0.30
N LEU A 41 10.61 6.29 1.24
CA LEU A 41 9.17 6.53 1.29
C LEU A 41 8.80 7.82 2.04
N TRP A 42 9.76 8.54 2.63
CA TRP A 42 9.47 9.74 3.43
C TRP A 42 8.79 10.85 2.62
N GLU A 43 9.30 11.12 1.43
CA GLU A 43 8.78 12.16 0.55
C GLU A 43 7.83 11.57 -0.50
N ARG A 44 6.73 12.28 -0.77
CA ARG A 44 5.84 11.96 -1.89
C ARG A 44 6.53 12.36 -3.18
N LYS A 45 6.60 11.44 -4.13
CA LYS A 45 7.19 11.66 -5.45
C LYS A 45 6.08 11.65 -6.51
N ALA A 46 6.20 12.53 -7.50
CA ALA A 46 5.17 12.72 -8.52
C ALA A 46 5.03 11.48 -9.43
N GLU A 47 6.14 10.79 -9.68
CA GLU A 47 6.21 9.56 -10.48
C GLU A 47 5.49 8.36 -9.84
N ASN A 48 5.27 8.39 -8.52
CA ASN A 48 4.59 7.35 -7.76
C ASN A 48 3.10 7.67 -7.53
N MET A 49 2.59 8.70 -8.22
CA MET A 49 1.20 9.08 -8.14
C MET A 49 0.40 8.29 -9.17
N ILE A 50 -0.53 7.47 -8.69
CA ILE A 50 -1.38 6.62 -9.52
C ILE A 50 -2.85 6.96 -9.33
N LYS A 51 -3.67 6.53 -10.28
CA LYS A 51 -5.12 6.56 -10.14
C LYS A 51 -5.55 5.46 -9.17
N ILE A 52 -6.41 5.76 -8.20
CA ILE A 52 -6.91 4.75 -7.26
C ILE A 52 -7.63 3.61 -7.96
N GLU A 53 -8.22 3.87 -9.14
CA GLU A 53 -8.88 2.87 -9.96
C GLU A 53 -7.89 1.81 -10.48
N GLU A 54 -6.63 2.19 -10.74
CA GLU A 54 -5.57 1.26 -11.11
C GLU A 54 -5.18 0.35 -9.95
N LEU A 55 -5.09 0.93 -8.74
CA LEU A 55 -4.82 0.19 -7.51
C LEU A 55 -5.93 -0.82 -7.20
N ILE A 56 -7.20 -0.42 -7.33
CA ILE A 56 -8.36 -1.29 -7.14
C ILE A 56 -8.33 -2.47 -8.12
N ARG A 57 -8.05 -2.21 -9.41
CA ARG A 57 -7.94 -3.28 -10.40
C ARG A 57 -6.87 -4.31 -10.03
N ARG A 58 -5.71 -3.85 -9.53
CA ARG A 58 -4.64 -4.77 -9.07
C ARG A 58 -5.05 -5.56 -7.83
N LEU A 59 -5.82 -4.98 -6.91
CA LEU A 59 -6.37 -5.69 -5.75
C LEU A 59 -7.35 -6.79 -6.17
N GLU A 60 -8.22 -6.50 -7.14
CA GLU A 60 -9.16 -7.48 -7.71
C GLU A 60 -8.44 -8.61 -8.46
N GLU A 61 -7.36 -8.31 -9.17
CA GLU A 61 -6.53 -9.33 -9.83
C GLU A 61 -5.82 -10.24 -8.80
N ALA A 62 -5.29 -9.65 -7.73
CA ALA A 62 -4.58 -10.36 -6.67
C ALA A 62 -5.49 -11.22 -5.79
N SER A 63 -6.75 -10.81 -5.56
CA SER A 63 -7.71 -11.51 -4.67
C SER A 63 -8.00 -12.96 -5.08
N ARG A 64 -7.66 -13.33 -6.32
CA ARG A 64 -7.73 -14.71 -6.82
C ARG A 64 -6.73 -15.66 -6.15
N TRP A 65 -5.69 -15.13 -5.52
CA TRP A 65 -4.54 -15.87 -5.00
C TRP A 65 -4.17 -15.52 -3.55
N VAL A 66 -4.73 -14.44 -3.00
CA VAL A 66 -4.43 -13.95 -1.65
C VAL A 66 -5.68 -13.90 -0.80
N GLU A 67 -5.50 -14.08 0.51
CA GLU A 67 -6.58 -14.09 1.51
C GLU A 67 -6.52 -12.87 2.44
N ALA A 68 -5.47 -12.07 2.33
CA ALA A 68 -5.24 -10.92 3.19
C ALA A 68 -4.58 -9.75 2.44
N CYS A 69 -4.61 -8.58 3.06
CA CYS A 69 -4.10 -7.34 2.51
C CYS A 69 -3.29 -6.62 3.58
N LYS A 70 -2.00 -6.40 3.30
CA LYS A 70 -1.10 -5.63 4.15
C LYS A 70 -0.94 -4.23 3.57
N ILE A 71 -1.58 -3.28 4.23
CA ILE A 71 -1.41 -1.86 3.91
C ILE A 71 -0.31 -1.30 4.81
N THR A 72 0.77 -0.83 4.21
CA THR A 72 1.97 -0.34 4.89
C THR A 72 2.63 0.77 4.05
N GLY A 73 3.90 1.09 4.28
CA GLY A 73 4.63 2.10 3.51
C GLY A 73 5.31 3.11 4.40
N GLY A 74 5.30 4.38 3.97
CA GLY A 74 5.57 5.49 4.86
C GLY A 74 4.53 5.52 5.98
N GLU A 75 3.57 6.43 5.89
CA GLU A 75 2.43 6.48 6.81
C GLU A 75 1.13 6.50 6.00
N PRO A 76 0.43 5.36 5.85
CA PRO A 76 -0.81 5.27 5.09
C PRO A 76 -1.89 6.24 5.55
N THR A 77 -1.93 6.56 6.85
CA THR A 77 -2.95 7.46 7.41
C THR A 77 -2.82 8.92 6.95
N LEU A 78 -1.71 9.29 6.28
CA LEU A 78 -1.56 10.59 5.62
C LEU A 78 -2.35 10.70 4.30
N GLN A 79 -2.94 9.61 3.82
CA GLN A 79 -3.82 9.56 2.64
C GLN A 79 -5.15 8.88 3.02
N PRO A 80 -5.92 9.46 3.97
CA PRO A 80 -7.01 8.79 4.66
C PRO A 80 -8.15 8.37 3.71
N GLU A 81 -8.52 9.19 2.73
CA GLU A 81 -9.60 8.85 1.80
C GLU A 81 -9.24 7.63 0.95
N ALA A 82 -7.98 7.57 0.48
CA ALA A 82 -7.51 6.40 -0.26
C ALA A 82 -7.44 5.16 0.62
N LEU A 83 -6.93 5.30 1.85
CA LEU A 83 -6.83 4.22 2.82
C LEU A 83 -8.19 3.61 3.15
N GLU A 84 -9.22 4.44 3.34
CA GLU A 84 -10.59 3.98 3.60
C GLU A 84 -11.14 3.15 2.43
N ILE A 85 -11.06 3.68 1.21
CA ILE A 85 -11.52 2.98 -0.01
C ILE A 85 -10.81 1.61 -0.18
N ILE A 86 -9.49 1.58 0.04
CA ILE A 86 -8.71 0.33 -0.08
C ILE A 86 -9.07 -0.63 1.05
N GLY A 87 -9.26 -0.12 2.28
CA GLY A 87 -9.66 -0.92 3.43
C GLY A 87 -11.01 -1.61 3.23
N GLU A 88 -11.97 -0.95 2.59
CA GLU A 88 -13.25 -1.56 2.21
C GLU A 88 -13.10 -2.67 1.17
N LYS A 89 -12.17 -2.53 0.23
CA LYS A 89 -11.89 -3.54 -0.81
C LYS A 89 -11.08 -4.73 -0.31
N CYS A 90 -10.34 -4.55 0.78
CA CYS A 90 -9.51 -5.57 1.40
C CYS A 90 -10.24 -6.40 2.49
N ARG A 91 -11.54 -6.13 2.73
CA ARG A 91 -12.41 -6.98 3.55
C ARG A 91 -12.87 -8.22 2.79
#